data_AF-A0A8I2J692-F1
#
_entry.id   AF-A0A8I2J692-F1
#
_cell.length_a   1.000
_cell.length_b   1.000
_cell.length_c   1.000
_cell.angle_alpha   90.00
_cell.angle_beta   90.00
_cell.angle_gamma   90.00
#
_symmetry.space_group_name_H-M   'P 1'
#
loop_
_entity.id
_entity.type
_entity.pdbx_description
1 polymer ?
#
loop_
_entity_poly.entity_id
_entity_poly.type
_entity_poly.pdbx_seq_one_letter_code
_entity_poly.pdbx_strand_id
1 'polypeptide(L)'
;MIVSAQHVEPGVPAPLPLRTIGDIRAALLAGHGFPGDKEAFETDLQRALEGSSETDLTSVAAVIVDYRGRIRLYQDPDFDIAVQEGIDLTMRLKREARGE
;
A
#
# COMPACT_ATOMS: atom_id res chain seq x y z
N MET A 1 -12.83 -8.49 -44.43
CA MET A 1 -11.59 -8.55 -43.64
C MET A 1 -11.90 -7.84 -42.33
N ILE A 2 -12.24 -8.59 -41.28
CA ILE A 2 -12.59 -8.04 -39.97
C ILE A 2 -11.33 -8.15 -39.11
N VAL A 3 -10.78 -7.02 -38.70
CA VAL A 3 -9.58 -6.96 -37.86
C VAL A 3 -10.05 -7.16 -36.42
N SER A 4 -9.85 -8.36 -35.89
CA SER A 4 -10.06 -8.63 -34.46
C SER A 4 -9.02 -7.84 -33.66
N ALA A 5 -9.46 -6.78 -32.98
CA ALA A 5 -8.68 -6.15 -31.93
C ALA A 5 -8.55 -7.16 -30.79
N GLN A 6 -7.37 -7.74 -30.64
CA GLN A 6 -7.03 -8.55 -29.48
C GLN A 6 -6.97 -7.61 -28.28
N HIS A 7 -7.94 -7.74 -27.38
CA HIS A 7 -7.89 -7.12 -26.06
C HIS A 7 -6.73 -7.79 -25.32
N VAL A 8 -5.59 -7.08 -25.24
CA VAL A 8 -4.46 -7.51 -24.41
C VAL A 8 -4.83 -7.12 -22.99
N GLU A 9 -5.38 -8.07 -22.24
CA GLU A 9 -5.45 -7.97 -20.78
C GLU A 9 -4.03 -7.66 -20.28
N PRO A 10 -3.80 -6.52 -19.60
CA PRO A 10 -2.51 -6.27 -18.97
C PRO A 10 -2.31 -7.38 -17.94
N GLY A 11 -1.36 -8.27 -18.20
CA GLY A 11 -1.04 -9.35 -17.27
C GLY A 11 -0.77 -8.77 -15.89
N VAL A 12 -1.42 -9.33 -14.87
CA VAL A 12 -1.23 -8.91 -13.47
C VAL A 12 0.28 -8.84 -13.20
N PRO A 13 0.82 -7.66 -12.83
CA PRO A 13 2.24 -7.51 -12.60
C PRO A 13 2.70 -8.55 -11.58
N ALA A 14 3.83 -9.20 -11.85
CA ALA A 14 4.38 -10.17 -10.92
C ALA A 14 4.55 -9.51 -9.53
N PRO A 15 4.22 -10.21 -8.43
CA PRO A 15 4.27 -9.63 -7.09
C PRO A 15 5.66 -9.08 -6.78
N LEU A 16 5.74 -7.84 -6.27
CA LEU A 16 7.01 -7.26 -5.87
C LEU A 16 7.67 -8.09 -4.76
N PRO A 17 8.97 -8.41 -4.87
CA PRO A 17 9.68 -9.18 -3.88
C PRO A 17 10.05 -8.32 -2.66
N LEU A 18 9.07 -7.88 -1.87
CA LEU A 18 9.23 -7.01 -0.69
C LEU A 18 9.79 -7.78 0.53
N ARG A 19 11.03 -8.27 0.43
CA ARG A 19 11.68 -9.11 1.45
C ARG A 19 12.61 -8.33 2.36
N THR A 20 13.17 -7.23 1.88
CA THR A 20 14.18 -6.43 2.57
C THR A 20 13.80 -4.94 2.60
N ILE A 21 14.50 -4.18 3.45
CA ILE A 21 14.44 -2.71 3.47
C ILE A 21 14.79 -2.14 2.07
N GLY A 22 15.77 -2.74 1.40
CA GLY A 22 16.17 -2.35 0.04
C GLY A 22 15.05 -2.53 -0.97
N ASP A 23 14.31 -3.63 -0.89
CA ASP A 23 13.16 -3.89 -1.77
C ASP A 23 12.05 -2.86 -1.55
N ILE A 24 11.79 -2.50 -0.29
CA ILE A 24 10.79 -1.47 0.05
C ILE A 24 11.23 -0.11 -0.52
N ARG A 25 12.48 0.30 -0.31
CA ARG A 25 13.01 1.55 -0.90
C ARG A 25 12.88 1.57 -2.42
N ALA A 26 13.28 0.48 -3.07
CA ALA A 26 13.20 0.37 -4.53
C ALA A 26 11.75 0.49 -5.01
N ALA A 27 10.81 -0.16 -4.33
CA ALA A 27 9.39 -0.09 -4.66
C ALA A 27 8.82 1.33 -4.50
N LEU A 28 9.14 2.01 -3.39
CA LEU A 28 8.70 3.39 -3.14
C LEU A 28 9.31 4.38 -4.14
N LEU A 29 10.60 4.21 -4.49
CA LEU A 29 11.26 5.00 -5.54
C LEU A 29 10.65 4.77 -6.92
N ALA A 30 10.16 3.56 -7.20
CA ALA A 30 9.47 3.22 -8.44
C ALA A 30 7.99 3.68 -8.46
N GLY A 31 7.51 4.32 -7.39
CA GLY A 31 6.13 4.85 -7.32
C GLY A 31 5.07 3.81 -6.95
N HIS A 32 5.46 2.70 -6.30
CA HIS A 32 4.51 1.66 -5.87
C HIS A 32 3.92 1.89 -4.47
N GLY A 33 4.04 3.10 -3.91
CA GLY A 33 3.48 3.47 -2.61
C GLY A 33 2.54 4.65 -2.71
N PHE A 34 1.83 4.94 -1.61
CA PHE A 34 0.99 6.13 -1.53
C PHE A 34 1.84 7.41 -1.52
N PRO A 35 1.26 8.56 -1.94
CA PRO A 35 1.96 9.84 -1.90
C PRO A 35 2.55 10.14 -0.52
N GLY A 36 3.86 10.37 -0.46
CA GLY A 36 4.61 10.65 0.77
C GLY A 36 5.15 9.42 1.52
N ASP A 37 4.79 8.20 1.11
CA ASP A 37 5.28 6.98 1.77
C ASP A 37 6.82 6.86 1.73
N LYS A 38 7.47 7.38 0.68
CA LYS A 38 8.93 7.35 0.56
C LYS A 38 9.60 8.12 1.70
N GLU A 39 9.22 9.38 1.91
CA GLU A 39 9.81 10.24 2.93
C GLU A 39 9.42 9.78 4.34
N ALA A 40 8.18 9.31 4.50
CA ALA A 40 7.69 8.76 5.76
C ALA A 40 8.44 7.47 6.13
N PHE A 41 8.69 6.56 5.17
CA PHE A 41 9.41 5.32 5.41
C PHE A 41 10.80 5.54 5.98
N GLU A 42 11.59 6.44 5.39
CA GLU A 42 12.93 6.72 5.90
C GLU A 42 12.90 7.35 7.28
N THR A 43 11.94 8.24 7.54
CA THR A 43 11.76 8.89 8.86
C THR A 43 11.40 7.86 9.93
N ASP A 44 10.45 6.97 9.63
CA ASP A 44 10.00 5.94 10.57
C ASP A 44 11.06 4.87 10.79
N LEU A 45 11.78 4.47 9.74
CA LEU A 45 12.89 3.54 9.84
C LEU A 45 14.04 4.11 10.66
N GLN A 46 14.40 5.38 10.45
CA GLN A 46 15.43 6.05 11.25
C GLN A 46 15.02 6.09 12.73
N ARG A 47 13.79 6.53 13.03
CA ARG A 47 13.28 6.56 14.40
C ARG A 47 13.28 5.18 15.04
N ALA A 48 12.88 4.15 14.29
CA ALA A 48 12.86 2.78 14.78
C ALA A 48 14.28 2.28 15.09
N LEU A 49 15.27 2.59 14.25
CA LEU A 49 16.67 2.24 14.47
C LEU A 49 17.25 2.96 15.70
N GLU A 50 17.00 4.25 15.84
CA GLU A 50 17.48 5.06 16.98
C GLU A 50 16.88 4.59 18.32
N GLY A 51 15.64 4.12 18.31
CA GLY A 51 14.94 3.62 19.50
C GLY A 51 15.15 2.13 19.79
N SER A 52 15.81 1.39 18.90
CA SER A 52 16.03 -0.05 19.03
C SER A 52 17.38 -0.35 19.67
N SER A 53 17.46 -1.47 20.38
CA SER A 53 18.74 -1.99 20.88
C SER A 53 19.30 -3.03 19.91
N GLU A 54 20.57 -3.40 20.07
CA GLU A 54 21.20 -4.44 19.25
C GLU A 54 20.51 -5.81 19.39
N THR A 55 19.79 -6.05 20.49
CA THR A 55 19.11 -7.31 20.78
C THR A 55 17.59 -7.26 20.57
N ASP A 56 17.03 -6.06 20.32
CA ASP A 56 15.60 -5.88 20.06
C ASP A 56 15.38 -4.94 18.87
N LEU A 57 14.97 -5.53 17.75
CA LEU A 57 14.66 -4.85 16.50
C LEU A 57 13.16 -4.93 16.16
N THR A 58 12.31 -5.18 17.15
CA THR A 58 10.86 -5.35 16.94
C THR A 58 10.23 -4.13 16.25
N SER A 59 10.64 -2.92 16.65
CA SER A 59 10.17 -1.67 16.04
C SER A 59 10.55 -1.56 14.55
N VAL A 60 11.76 -1.98 14.18
CA VAL A 60 12.21 -1.99 12.78
C VAL A 60 11.41 -3.00 11.97
N ALA A 61 11.16 -4.19 12.53
CA ALA A 61 10.33 -5.20 11.88
C ALA A 61 8.89 -4.71 11.67
N ALA A 62 8.32 -3.97 12.62
CA ALA A 62 7.00 -3.38 12.50
C ALA A 62 6.92 -2.37 11.34
N VAL A 63 7.92 -1.49 11.19
CA VAL A 63 8.01 -0.56 10.05
C VAL A 63 8.04 -1.33 8.72
N ILE A 64 8.89 -2.36 8.61
CA ILE A 64 8.97 -3.18 7.39
C ILE A 64 7.63 -3.83 7.06
N VAL A 65 6.93 -4.38 8.05
CA VAL A 65 5.63 -5.03 7.86
C VAL A 65 4.57 -4.03 7.41
N ASP A 66 4.52 -2.84 8.02
CA ASP A 66 3.55 -1.78 7.68
C ASP A 66 3.72 -1.32 6.22
N TYR A 67 4.92 -0.89 5.83
CA TYR A 67 5.15 -0.38 4.48
C TYR A 67 5.03 -1.46 3.40
N ARG A 68 5.37 -2.72 3.72
CA ARG A 68 5.06 -3.84 2.82
C ARG A 68 3.55 -4.02 2.62
N GLY A 69 2.77 -3.83 3.68
CA GLY A 69 1.31 -3.85 3.62
C GLY A 69 0.78 -2.73 2.74
N ARG A 70 1.25 -1.49 2.94
CA ARG A 70 0.85 -0.32 2.17
C ARG A 70 1.15 -0.45 0.68
N ILE A 71 2.36 -0.89 0.32
CA ILE A 71 2.73 -1.11 -1.09
C ILE A 71 1.80 -2.15 -1.74
N ARG A 72 1.50 -3.25 -1.03
CA ARG A 72 0.58 -4.27 -1.55
C ARG A 72 -0.83 -3.73 -1.73
N LEU A 73 -1.29 -2.91 -0.78
CA LEU A 73 -2.61 -2.28 -0.84
C LEU A 73 -2.70 -1.29 -2.00
N TYR A 74 -1.66 -0.49 -2.23
CA TYR A 74 -1.57 0.43 -3.36
C TYR A 74 -1.59 -0.29 -4.73
N GLN A 75 -1.08 -1.52 -4.77
CA GLN A 75 -1.06 -2.36 -5.97
C GLN A 75 -2.33 -3.19 -6.16
N ASP A 76 -3.25 -3.17 -5.20
CA ASP A 76 -4.50 -3.89 -5.30
C ASP A 76 -5.43 -3.18 -6.31
N PRO A 77 -5.79 -3.83 -7.43
CA PRO A 77 -6.65 -3.21 -8.44
C PRO A 77 -8.04 -2.84 -7.90
N ASP A 78 -8.49 -3.49 -6.83
CA ASP A 78 -9.81 -3.26 -6.24
C ASP A 78 -9.78 -2.23 -5.10
N PHE A 79 -8.60 -1.67 -4.78
CA PHE A 79 -8.44 -0.76 -3.64
C PHE A 79 -9.39 0.43 -3.70
N ASP A 80 -9.42 1.16 -4.81
CA ASP A 80 -10.25 2.37 -4.96
C ASP A 80 -11.76 2.04 -4.87
N ILE A 81 -12.16 0.87 -5.37
CA ILE A 81 -13.54 0.37 -5.28
C ILE A 81 -13.89 0.12 -3.81
N ALA A 82 -13.06 -0.63 -3.09
CA ALA A 82 -13.27 -0.95 -1.69
C ALA A 82 -13.33 0.32 -0.82
N VAL A 83 -12.50 1.33 -1.12
CA VAL A 83 -12.55 2.64 -0.44
C VAL A 83 -13.88 3.34 -0.70
N GLN A 84 -14.32 3.40 -1.96
CA GLN A 84 -15.58 4.05 -2.31
C GLN A 84 -16.78 3.35 -1.66
N GLU A 85 -16.82 2.02 -1.65
CA GLU A 85 -17.85 1.23 -0.98
C GLU A 85 -17.92 1.56 0.53
N GLY A 86 -16.77 1.69 1.18
CA GLY A 86 -16.69 2.07 2.59
C GLY A 86 -17.20 3.49 2.86
N ILE A 87 -16.92 4.44 1.97
CA ILE A 87 -17.43 5.81 2.04
C ILE A 87 -18.95 5.81 1.88
N ASP A 88 -19.47 5.11 0.88
CA ASP A 88 -20.90 5.04 0.57
C ASP A 88 -21.68 4.41 1.73
N LEU A 89 -21.16 3.32 2.29
CA LEU A 89 -21.72 2.68 3.48
C LEU A 89 -21.75 3.65 4.67
N THR A 90 -20.65 4.36 4.93
CA THR A 90 -20.56 5.33 6.02
C THR A 90 -21.58 6.46 5.84
N MET A 91 -21.75 6.97 4.62
CA MET A 91 -22.74 8.00 4.30
C MET A 91 -24.16 7.49 4.51
N ARG A 92 -24.46 6.26 4.09
CA ARG A 92 -25.76 5.63 4.33
C ARG A 92 -26.06 5.51 5.83
N LEU A 93 -25.12 5.00 6.62
CA LEU A 93 -25.29 4.87 8.07
C LEU A 93 -25.52 6.23 8.74
N LYS A 94 -24.85 7.28 8.26
CA LYS A 94 -25.08 8.65 8.76
C LYS A 94 -26.47 9.19 8.43
N ARG A 95 -27.05 8.88 7.27
CA ARG A 95 -28.42 9.26 6.91
C ARG A 95 -29.46 8.52 7.75
N GLU A 96 -29.30 7.20 7.86
CA GLU A 96 -30.16 6.36 8.69
C GLU A 96 -30.16 6.82 10.16
N ALA A 97 -28.98 7.17 10.70
CA ALA A 97 -28.87 7.72 12.06
C ALA A 97 -29.52 9.11 12.24
N ARG A 98 -29.73 9.87 11.16
CA ARG A 98 -30.43 11.16 11.16
C ARG A 98 -31.94 11.04 10.88
N GLY A 99 -32.42 9.84 10.57
CA GLY A 99 -33.82 9.60 10.21
C GLY A 99 -34.20 10.05 8.79
N GLU A 100 -33.20 10.20 7.91
CA GLU A 100 -33.35 10.50 6.47
C GLU A 100 -33.44 9.23 5.62
#